data_AF-A0A6V8KKV9-F1
#
_entry.id   AF-A0A6V8KKV9-F1
#
_cell.length_a   1.000
_cell.length_b   1.000
_cell.length_c   1.000
_cell.angle_alpha   90.00
_cell.angle_beta   90.00
_cell.angle_gamma   90.00
#
_symmetry.space_group_name_H-M   'P 1'
#
loop_
_entity.id
_entity.type
_entity.pdbx_description
1 polymer ?
#
loop_
_entity_poly.entity_id
_entity_poly.type
_entity_poly.pdbx_seq_one_letter_code
_entity_poly.pdbx_strand_id
1 'polypeptide(L)'
;MTERKTVPPSTEARNPRTTDIDRWPAGQVIEALLTEDAAGIEAARSAAPALAEAVERTLERVARGGRVHYFGAGASGRLAVLDATEATPTFDAPPGLFTPHFPGGPAAFADSALDYEDAEAAGYGDAGELGERDVAIGITASGTTRYVAGALARAREAGALTVLIACAPGGPLASTVDIAVEADTGPEAITGSTRLKAGTATKALVNAFSTALMVRSGRTYSNLMVNLVATNQKLHARAASVIAMATGLGPRECAAALAGAGGDLPVALLHALSGRPVEECRRGLRAAGSVRAALDLMAAADAR
;
A
#
# COMPACT_ATOMS: atom_id res chain seq x y z
N MET A 1 -6.85 -17.45 38.74
CA MET A 1 -6.89 -16.86 37.38
C MET A 1 -7.69 -15.58 37.48
N THR A 2 -7.01 -14.46 37.71
CA THR A 2 -7.64 -13.13 37.69
C THR A 2 -7.93 -12.80 36.24
N GLU A 3 -9.21 -12.69 35.87
CA GLU A 3 -9.61 -12.10 34.60
C GLU A 3 -8.91 -10.74 34.49
N ARG A 4 -7.95 -10.62 33.58
CA ARG A 4 -7.48 -9.29 33.17
C ARG A 4 -8.69 -8.62 32.56
N LYS A 5 -9.26 -7.61 33.23
CA LYS A 5 -10.17 -6.66 32.61
C LYS A 5 -9.46 -6.16 31.35
N THR A 6 -9.90 -6.63 30.19
CA THR A 6 -9.43 -6.13 28.90
C THR A 6 -9.90 -4.69 28.83
N VAL A 7 -8.97 -3.75 28.94
CA VAL A 7 -9.23 -2.35 28.62
C VAL A 7 -9.66 -2.35 27.15
N PRO A 8 -10.86 -1.83 26.82
CA PRO A 8 -11.31 -1.79 25.43
C PRO A 8 -10.31 -0.96 24.60
N PRO A 9 -10.10 -1.29 23.31
CA PRO A 9 -9.22 -0.53 22.44
C PRO A 9 -9.53 0.96 22.47
N SER A 10 -8.53 1.82 22.28
CA SER A 10 -8.73 3.28 22.26
C SER A 10 -9.77 3.71 21.21
N THR A 11 -9.93 2.93 20.14
CA THR A 11 -10.92 3.10 19.07
C THR A 11 -12.38 2.94 19.53
N GLU A 12 -12.62 2.23 20.65
CA GLU A 12 -13.94 2.02 21.24
C GLU A 12 -14.28 3.04 22.35
N ALA A 13 -13.33 3.89 22.73
CA ALA A 13 -13.56 4.92 23.73
C ALA A 13 -14.44 6.04 23.16
N ARG A 14 -15.24 6.68 24.03
CA ARG A 14 -16.05 7.85 23.64
C ARG A 14 -15.15 9.07 23.50
N ASN A 15 -15.29 9.81 22.40
CA ASN A 15 -14.54 11.05 22.19
C ASN A 15 -15.18 12.20 22.98
N PRO A 16 -14.45 12.84 23.92
CA PRO A 16 -14.99 13.93 24.73
C PRO A 16 -15.25 15.22 23.93
N ARG A 17 -14.67 15.36 22.73
CA ARG A 17 -14.85 16.53 21.87
C ARG A 17 -16.16 16.51 21.11
N THR A 18 -16.82 15.35 20.97
CA THR A 18 -17.98 15.15 20.10
C THR A 18 -19.21 14.61 20.85
N THR A 19 -19.30 14.87 22.16
CA THR A 19 -20.35 14.28 23.01
C THR A 19 -21.78 14.62 22.59
N ASP A 20 -21.98 15.80 21.99
CA ASP A 20 -23.26 16.36 21.56
C ASP A 20 -23.32 16.56 20.03
N ILE A 21 -22.53 15.80 19.27
CA ILE A 21 -22.42 15.92 17.81
C ILE A 21 -23.77 15.76 17.08
N ASP A 22 -24.73 15.08 17.69
CA ASP A 22 -26.11 14.90 17.22
C ASP A 22 -26.96 16.19 17.25
N ARG A 23 -26.52 17.21 17.98
CA ARG A 23 -27.22 18.51 18.16
C ARG A 23 -26.64 19.62 17.29
N TRP A 24 -25.49 19.38 16.66
CA TRP A 24 -24.78 20.40 15.93
C TRP A 24 -25.36 20.61 14.52
N PRO A 25 -25.31 21.83 13.97
CA PRO A 25 -25.56 22.05 12.55
C PRO A 25 -24.58 21.24 11.69
N ALA A 26 -25.03 20.81 10.51
CA ALA A 26 -24.23 19.95 9.62
C ALA A 26 -22.80 20.48 9.35
N GLY A 27 -22.62 21.80 9.19
CA GLY A 27 -21.30 22.39 8.99
C GLY A 27 -20.33 22.15 10.15
N GLN A 28 -20.80 22.19 11.39
CA GLN A 28 -19.98 21.89 12.57
C GLN A 28 -19.67 20.40 12.68
N VAL A 29 -20.63 19.53 12.33
CA VAL A 29 -20.40 18.08 12.25
C VAL A 29 -19.31 17.76 11.24
N ILE A 30 -19.38 18.33 10.03
CA ILE A 30 -18.38 18.12 8.98
C ILE A 30 -17.00 18.60 9.42
N GLU A 31 -16.91 19.81 9.99
CA GLU A 31 -15.63 20.37 10.46
C GLU A 31 -15.00 19.48 11.54
N ALA A 32 -15.81 18.98 12.48
CA ALA A 32 -15.33 18.07 13.52
C ALA A 32 -14.83 16.74 12.94
N LEU A 33 -15.54 16.16 11.98
CA LEU A 33 -15.11 14.92 11.29
C LEU A 33 -13.78 15.13 10.57
N LEU A 34 -13.63 16.20 9.80
CA LEU A 34 -12.39 16.51 9.06
C LEU A 34 -11.22 16.83 10.00
N THR A 35 -11.49 17.46 11.14
CA THR A 35 -10.49 17.71 12.18
C THR A 35 -9.98 16.40 12.80
N GLU A 36 -10.88 15.46 13.07
CA GLU A 36 -10.51 14.13 13.55
C GLU A 36 -9.72 13.36 12.47
N ASP A 37 -10.16 13.37 11.21
CA ASP A 37 -9.42 12.74 10.11
C ASP A 37 -7.99 13.27 9.97
N ALA A 38 -7.80 14.60 10.12
CA ALA A 38 -6.47 15.20 10.13
C ALA A 38 -5.59 14.67 11.28
N ALA A 39 -6.17 14.45 12.46
CA ALA A 39 -5.46 13.80 13.58
C ALA A 39 -5.10 12.34 13.25
N GLY A 40 -5.93 11.62 12.50
CA GLY A 40 -5.62 10.29 11.98
C GLY A 40 -4.40 10.27 11.06
N ILE A 41 -4.24 11.28 10.21
CA ILE A 41 -3.04 11.43 9.35
C ILE A 41 -1.78 11.67 10.19
N GLU A 42 -1.87 12.46 11.27
CA GLU A 42 -0.73 12.68 12.17
C GLU A 42 -0.36 11.39 12.94
N ALA A 43 -1.35 10.60 13.36
CA ALA A 43 -1.12 9.29 13.94
C ALA A 43 -0.42 8.34 12.95
N ALA A 44 -0.87 8.32 11.68
CA ALA A 44 -0.20 7.55 10.63
C ALA A 44 1.24 7.99 10.40
N ARG A 45 1.52 9.30 10.44
CA ARG A 45 2.89 9.83 10.33
C ARG A 45 3.78 9.35 11.48
N SER A 46 3.22 9.25 12.68
CA SER A 46 3.97 8.76 13.86
C SER A 46 4.37 7.28 13.72
N ALA A 47 3.63 6.49 12.93
CA ALA A 47 3.95 5.09 12.63
C ALA A 47 4.94 4.90 11.46
N ALA A 48 5.39 5.99 10.81
CA ALA A 48 6.23 5.94 9.63
C ALA A 48 7.56 5.16 9.80
N PRO A 49 8.26 5.21 10.97
CA PRO A 49 9.49 4.42 11.14
C PRO A 49 9.27 2.91 11.02
N ALA A 50 8.23 2.38 11.66
CA ALA A 50 7.89 0.96 11.57
C ALA A 50 7.41 0.58 10.16
N LEU A 51 6.67 1.48 9.50
CA LEU A 51 6.26 1.29 8.11
C LEU A 51 7.46 1.24 7.16
N ALA A 52 8.46 2.10 7.37
CA ALA A 52 9.68 2.09 6.58
C ALA A 52 10.46 0.78 6.75
N GLU A 53 10.57 0.26 7.98
CA GLU A 53 11.13 -1.07 8.23
C GLU A 53 10.37 -2.16 7.47
N ALA A 54 9.03 -2.13 7.52
CA ALA A 54 8.19 -3.09 6.79
C ALA A 54 8.46 -3.03 5.28
N VAL A 55 8.65 -1.83 4.71
CA VAL A 55 8.99 -1.66 3.29
C VAL A 55 10.36 -2.26 2.97
N GLU A 56 11.41 -1.98 3.76
CA GLU A 56 12.75 -2.55 3.53
C GLU A 56 12.74 -4.08 3.56
N ARG A 57 12.11 -4.65 4.58
CA ARG A 57 12.01 -6.11 4.75
C ARG A 57 11.16 -6.73 3.65
N THR A 58 10.17 -6.02 3.12
CA THR A 58 9.38 -6.46 1.97
C THR A 58 10.18 -6.42 0.67
N LEU A 59 11.01 -5.40 0.45
CA LEU A 59 11.89 -5.32 -0.73
C LEU A 59 12.80 -6.54 -0.83
N GLU A 60 13.41 -6.97 0.27
CA GLU A 60 14.26 -8.17 0.32
C GLU A 60 13.53 -9.45 -0.11
N ARG A 61 12.25 -9.55 0.27
CA ARG A 61 11.38 -10.70 0.02
C ARG A 61 10.89 -10.71 -1.43
N VAL A 62 10.39 -9.59 -1.92
CA VAL A 62 9.94 -9.41 -3.31
C VAL A 62 11.10 -9.60 -4.29
N ALA A 63 12.31 -9.15 -3.96
CA ALA A 63 13.51 -9.39 -4.79
C ALA A 63 13.83 -10.88 -5.00
N ARG A 64 13.32 -11.77 -4.13
CA ARG A 64 13.47 -13.24 -4.22
C ARG A 64 12.26 -13.92 -4.88
N GLY A 65 11.35 -13.14 -5.46
CA GLY A 65 10.11 -13.60 -6.09
C GLY A 65 8.93 -13.77 -5.13
N GLY A 66 9.00 -13.15 -3.94
CA GLY A 66 7.91 -13.10 -2.99
C GLY A 66 6.76 -12.18 -3.39
N ARG A 67 5.60 -12.39 -2.77
CA ARG A 67 4.39 -11.57 -2.94
C ARG A 67 3.95 -10.93 -1.62
N VAL A 68 3.14 -9.88 -1.72
CA VAL A 68 2.49 -9.21 -0.60
C VAL A 68 1.03 -9.64 -0.55
N HIS A 69 0.61 -10.16 0.60
CA HIS A 69 -0.77 -10.58 0.86
C HIS A 69 -1.37 -9.69 1.94
N TYR A 70 -2.46 -8.99 1.62
CA TYR A 70 -3.21 -8.21 2.60
C TYR A 70 -4.33 -9.05 3.19
N PHE A 71 -4.51 -8.99 4.50
CA PHE A 71 -5.61 -9.65 5.21
C PHE A 71 -6.35 -8.62 6.05
N GLY A 72 -7.63 -8.42 5.74
CA GLY A 72 -8.48 -7.51 6.51
C GLY A 72 -9.95 -7.81 6.29
N ALA A 73 -10.77 -7.42 7.26
CA ALA A 73 -12.22 -7.50 7.19
C ALA A 73 -12.83 -6.09 7.22
N GLY A 74 -14.14 -5.98 6.97
CA GLY A 74 -14.86 -4.72 7.11
C GLY A 74 -14.25 -3.57 6.29
N ALA A 75 -14.10 -2.40 6.90
CA ALA A 75 -13.51 -1.23 6.23
C ALA A 75 -12.02 -1.43 5.89
N SER A 76 -11.26 -2.05 6.80
CA SER A 76 -9.83 -2.34 6.63
C SER A 76 -9.57 -3.22 5.40
N GLY A 77 -10.32 -4.30 5.24
CA GLY A 77 -10.22 -5.17 4.07
C GLY A 77 -10.56 -4.45 2.76
N ARG A 78 -11.56 -3.57 2.76
CA ARG A 78 -11.94 -2.81 1.56
C ARG A 78 -10.85 -1.83 1.13
N LEU A 79 -10.19 -1.16 2.09
CA LEU A 79 -9.05 -0.29 1.82
C LEU A 79 -7.85 -1.07 1.27
N ALA A 80 -7.63 -2.30 1.75
CA ALA A 80 -6.59 -3.17 1.24
C ALA A 80 -6.84 -3.62 -0.20
N VAL A 81 -8.09 -3.96 -0.53
CA VAL A 81 -8.51 -4.29 -1.91
C VAL A 81 -8.29 -3.08 -2.83
N LEU A 82 -8.71 -1.88 -2.39
CA LEU A 82 -8.50 -0.64 -3.15
C LEU A 82 -7.02 -0.47 -3.54
N ASP A 83 -6.12 -0.49 -2.54
CA ASP A 83 -4.69 -0.32 -2.78
C ASP A 83 -4.09 -1.38 -3.71
N ALA A 84 -4.39 -2.66 -3.47
CA ALA A 84 -3.87 -3.75 -4.29
C ALA A 84 -4.32 -3.64 -5.76
N THR A 85 -5.57 -3.23 -6.00
CA THR A 85 -6.10 -3.07 -7.37
C THR A 85 -5.52 -1.85 -8.10
N GLU A 86 -5.06 -0.84 -7.38
CA GLU A 86 -4.45 0.36 -7.96
C GLU A 86 -2.95 0.17 -8.27
N ALA A 87 -2.28 -0.84 -7.73
CA ALA A 87 -0.86 -1.07 -7.95
C ALA A 87 -0.51 -1.36 -9.43
N THR A 88 -1.30 -2.20 -10.11
CA THR A 88 -1.07 -2.53 -11.54
C THR A 88 -1.23 -1.34 -12.48
N PRO A 89 -2.37 -0.61 -12.51
CA PRO A 89 -2.51 0.53 -13.42
C PRO A 89 -1.55 1.70 -13.10
N THR A 90 -1.06 1.80 -11.86
CA THR A 90 -0.16 2.87 -11.43
C THR A 90 1.31 2.55 -11.71
N PHE A 91 1.76 1.33 -11.43
CA PHE A 91 3.19 0.99 -11.45
C PHE A 91 3.55 -0.18 -12.39
N ASP A 92 2.58 -0.68 -13.16
CA ASP A 92 2.69 -1.94 -13.91
C ASP A 92 3.20 -3.06 -12.98
N ALA A 93 2.65 -3.07 -11.76
CA ALA A 93 2.94 -4.09 -10.77
C ALA A 93 2.67 -5.47 -11.39
N PRO A 94 3.61 -6.44 -11.27
CA PRO A 94 3.39 -7.79 -11.75
C PRO A 94 2.08 -8.37 -11.19
N PRO A 95 1.29 -9.09 -12.00
CA PRO A 95 0.09 -9.75 -11.52
C PRO A 95 0.38 -10.59 -10.27
N GLY A 96 -0.42 -10.40 -9.23
CA GLY A 96 -0.27 -11.13 -7.95
C GLY A 96 0.82 -10.61 -7.02
N LEU A 97 1.55 -9.53 -7.37
CA LEU A 97 2.48 -8.89 -6.43
C LEU A 97 1.77 -8.44 -5.15
N PHE A 98 0.59 -7.83 -5.29
CA PHE A 98 -0.31 -7.52 -4.19
C PHE A 98 -1.58 -8.36 -4.34
N THR A 99 -1.88 -9.17 -3.32
CA THR A 99 -3.07 -10.04 -3.30
C THR A 99 -3.90 -9.71 -2.06
N PRO A 100 -5.07 -9.07 -2.22
CA PRO A 100 -5.94 -8.79 -1.10
C PRO A 100 -6.85 -10.00 -0.81
N HIS A 101 -6.88 -10.41 0.44
CA HIS A 101 -7.80 -11.42 0.96
C HIS A 101 -8.89 -10.74 1.78
N PHE A 102 -10.14 -11.03 1.41
CA PHE A 102 -11.33 -10.47 2.04
C PHE A 102 -12.25 -11.63 2.44
N PRO A 103 -12.57 -11.79 3.74
CA PRO A 103 -13.35 -12.92 4.19
C PRO A 103 -14.77 -12.86 3.62
N GLY A 104 -15.29 -14.00 3.17
CA GLY A 104 -16.60 -14.08 2.51
C GLY A 104 -16.60 -13.63 1.04
N GLY A 105 -15.45 -13.24 0.49
CA GLY A 105 -15.26 -12.98 -0.94
C GLY A 105 -16.06 -11.78 -1.48
N PRO A 106 -16.33 -11.74 -2.80
CA PRO A 106 -16.96 -10.58 -3.45
C PRO A 106 -18.33 -10.20 -2.89
N ALA A 107 -19.10 -11.16 -2.38
CA ALA A 107 -20.41 -10.90 -1.78
C ALA A 107 -20.28 -10.10 -0.47
N ALA A 108 -19.40 -10.52 0.44
CA ALA A 108 -19.14 -9.81 1.70
C ALA A 108 -18.43 -8.47 1.47
N PHE A 109 -17.66 -8.35 0.40
CA PHE A 109 -17.10 -7.07 -0.01
C PHE A 109 -18.21 -6.04 -0.31
N ALA A 110 -19.25 -6.46 -1.05
CA ALA A 110 -20.37 -5.60 -1.45
C ALA A 110 -21.40 -5.36 -0.35
N ASP A 111 -21.66 -6.37 0.51
CA ASP A 111 -22.65 -6.28 1.59
C ASP A 111 -21.97 -6.23 2.96
N SER A 112 -21.98 -5.06 3.60
CA SER A 112 -21.39 -4.85 4.92
C SER A 112 -22.17 -5.51 6.07
N ALA A 113 -23.36 -6.05 5.83
CA ALA A 113 -24.07 -6.84 6.84
C ALA A 113 -23.49 -8.26 7.00
N LEU A 114 -22.73 -8.74 6.01
CA LEU A 114 -22.01 -10.00 6.07
C LEU A 114 -20.64 -9.78 6.74
N ASP A 115 -20.62 -9.91 8.06
CA ASP A 115 -19.40 -9.75 8.86
C ASP A 115 -18.72 -11.10 9.14
N TYR A 116 -17.43 -11.13 8.90
CA TYR A 116 -16.56 -12.29 9.09
C TYR A 116 -15.30 -11.93 9.90
N GLU A 117 -15.32 -10.83 10.66
CA GLU A 117 -14.23 -10.43 11.55
C GLU A 117 -13.82 -11.54 12.53
N ASP A 118 -14.77 -12.36 12.98
CA ASP A 118 -14.55 -13.49 13.88
C ASP A 118 -14.13 -14.80 13.19
N ALA A 119 -14.02 -14.82 11.86
CA ALA A 119 -13.75 -16.03 11.07
C ALA A 119 -12.25 -16.42 11.05
N GLU A 120 -11.70 -16.76 12.22
CA GLU A 120 -10.27 -17.12 12.40
C GLU A 120 -9.79 -18.24 11.47
N ALA A 121 -10.56 -19.32 11.37
CA ALA A 121 -10.24 -20.45 10.49
C ALA A 121 -10.23 -20.08 9.00
N ALA A 122 -11.07 -19.12 8.59
CA ALA A 122 -11.07 -18.62 7.22
C ALA A 122 -9.77 -17.85 6.93
N GLY A 123 -9.32 -17.00 7.86
CA GLY A 123 -8.04 -16.29 7.71
C GLY A 123 -6.86 -17.24 7.66
N TYR A 124 -6.85 -18.26 8.52
CA TYR A 124 -5.84 -19.33 8.47
C TYR A 124 -5.85 -20.05 7.12
N GLY A 125 -7.03 -20.34 6.56
CA GLY A 125 -7.18 -20.95 5.23
C GLY A 125 -6.65 -20.07 4.09
N ASP A 126 -7.01 -18.78 4.07
CA ASP A 126 -6.62 -17.82 3.02
C ASP A 126 -5.10 -17.60 2.98
N ALA A 127 -4.42 -17.75 4.12
CA ALA A 127 -2.97 -17.70 4.23
C ALA A 127 -2.28 -19.04 3.84
N GLY A 128 -3.02 -20.03 3.34
CA GLY A 128 -2.55 -21.39 3.09
C GLY A 128 -1.44 -21.53 2.05
N GLU A 129 -1.37 -20.62 1.07
CA GLU A 129 -0.40 -20.64 -0.04
C GLU A 129 0.87 -19.82 0.22
N LEU A 130 0.97 -19.16 1.38
CA LEU A 130 2.13 -18.34 1.70
C LEU A 130 3.35 -19.22 2.00
N GLY A 131 4.54 -18.72 1.65
CA GLY A 131 5.81 -19.31 2.01
C GLY A 131 6.83 -18.29 2.53
N GLU A 132 8.06 -18.74 2.76
CA GLU A 132 9.15 -17.95 3.36
C GLU A 132 9.51 -16.66 2.59
N ARG A 133 9.11 -16.56 1.33
CA ARG A 133 9.39 -15.39 0.49
C ARG A 133 8.26 -14.39 0.54
N ASP A 134 7.09 -14.75 1.03
CA ASP A 134 5.93 -13.88 1.03
C ASP A 134 5.90 -12.97 2.25
N VAL A 135 5.06 -11.94 2.16
CA VAL A 135 4.76 -11.00 3.24
C VAL A 135 3.27 -11.03 3.49
N ALA A 136 2.88 -11.30 4.73
CA ALA A 136 1.50 -11.19 5.21
C ALA A 136 1.33 -9.88 5.98
N ILE A 137 0.42 -9.04 5.51
CA ILE A 137 0.10 -7.76 6.15
C ILE A 137 -1.34 -7.84 6.65
N GLY A 138 -1.48 -7.97 7.97
CA GLY A 138 -2.78 -7.93 8.65
C GLY A 138 -3.20 -6.50 8.91
N ILE A 139 -4.44 -6.15 8.60
CA ILE A 139 -4.96 -4.78 8.71
C ILE A 139 -6.22 -4.80 9.56
N THR A 140 -6.17 -4.14 10.72
CA THR A 140 -7.29 -4.08 11.67
C THR A 140 -7.22 -2.81 12.50
N ALA A 141 -8.30 -2.04 12.57
CA ALA A 141 -8.32 -0.83 13.40
C ALA A 141 -8.10 -1.15 14.89
N SER A 142 -8.76 -2.19 15.41
CA SER A 142 -8.76 -2.54 16.83
C SER A 142 -7.53 -3.33 17.29
N GLY A 143 -6.80 -3.96 16.37
CA GLY A 143 -5.71 -4.88 16.72
C GLY A 143 -6.19 -6.24 17.27
N THR A 144 -7.48 -6.58 17.15
CA THR A 144 -8.09 -7.79 17.75
C THR A 144 -8.87 -8.67 16.76
N THR A 145 -9.00 -8.28 15.49
CA THR A 145 -9.82 -9.01 14.49
C THR A 145 -9.33 -10.46 14.31
N ARG A 146 -10.19 -11.46 14.53
CA ARG A 146 -9.78 -12.87 14.56
C ARG A 146 -9.44 -13.44 13.19
N TYR A 147 -10.13 -13.01 12.13
CA TYR A 147 -9.75 -13.35 10.75
C TYR A 147 -8.28 -12.99 10.48
N VAL A 148 -7.88 -11.77 10.87
CA VAL A 148 -6.50 -11.29 10.73
C VAL A 148 -5.55 -12.10 11.61
N ALA A 149 -5.95 -12.44 12.84
CA ALA A 149 -5.18 -13.29 13.74
C ALA A 149 -4.84 -14.65 13.11
N GLY A 150 -5.85 -15.35 12.57
CA GLY A 150 -5.66 -16.65 11.93
C GLY A 150 -4.75 -16.61 10.72
N ALA A 151 -4.89 -15.57 9.88
CA ALA A 151 -4.03 -15.38 8.71
C ALA A 151 -2.57 -15.14 9.09
N LEU A 152 -2.32 -14.26 10.06
CA LEU A 152 -0.96 -13.96 10.53
C LEU A 152 -0.31 -15.16 11.23
N ALA A 153 -1.07 -15.94 11.99
CA ALA A 153 -0.59 -17.18 12.59
C ALA A 153 -0.12 -18.18 11.52
N ARG A 154 -0.96 -18.46 10.52
CA ARG A 154 -0.60 -19.36 9.42
C ARG A 154 0.61 -18.85 8.63
N ALA A 155 0.67 -17.55 8.36
CA ALA A 155 1.77 -16.93 7.62
C ALA A 155 3.10 -17.09 8.37
N ARG A 156 3.10 -16.87 9.69
CA ARG A 156 4.27 -17.09 10.55
C ARG A 156 4.73 -18.55 10.51
N GLU A 157 3.82 -19.51 10.60
CA GLU A 157 4.14 -20.93 10.47
C GLU A 157 4.77 -21.28 9.11
N ALA A 158 4.37 -20.59 8.04
CA ALA A 158 4.95 -20.72 6.70
C ALA A 158 6.32 -20.02 6.54
N GLY A 159 6.79 -19.30 7.56
CA GLY A 159 8.02 -18.51 7.52
C GLY A 159 7.89 -17.19 6.75
N ALA A 160 6.68 -16.78 6.38
CA ALA A 160 6.43 -15.49 5.75
C ALA A 160 6.74 -14.35 6.73
N LEU A 161 7.13 -13.18 6.21
CA LEU A 161 7.24 -11.98 7.03
C LEU A 161 5.84 -11.53 7.46
N THR A 162 5.63 -11.33 8.76
CA THR A 162 4.34 -10.86 9.29
C THR A 162 4.39 -9.40 9.71
N VAL A 163 3.48 -8.59 9.16
CA VAL A 163 3.32 -7.17 9.48
C VAL A 163 1.89 -6.93 9.95
N LEU A 164 1.72 -6.13 10.99
CA LEU A 164 0.43 -5.63 11.44
C LEU A 164 0.32 -4.14 11.14
N ILE A 165 -0.79 -3.69 10.57
CA ILE A 165 -1.21 -2.29 10.54
C ILE A 165 -2.44 -2.16 11.43
N ALA A 166 -2.32 -1.37 12.50
CA ALA A 166 -3.40 -1.16 13.46
C ALA A 166 -3.51 0.29 13.94
N CYS A 167 -4.70 0.65 14.43
CA CYS A 167 -5.00 2.01 14.91
C CYS A 167 -5.15 2.12 16.45
N ALA A 168 -5.13 0.98 17.14
CA ALA A 168 -5.13 0.87 18.59
C ALA A 168 -3.80 0.26 19.06
N PRO A 169 -2.90 1.04 19.68
CA PRO A 169 -1.61 0.54 20.15
C PRO A 169 -1.73 -0.52 21.24
N GLY A 170 -0.76 -1.44 21.28
CA GLY A 170 -0.69 -2.48 22.29
C GLY A 170 -1.77 -3.56 22.15
N GLY A 171 -2.39 -3.65 20.97
CA GLY A 171 -3.33 -4.71 20.65
C GLY A 171 -2.68 -6.10 20.75
N PRO A 172 -3.44 -7.17 21.05
CA PRO A 172 -2.88 -8.50 21.26
C PRO A 172 -2.07 -9.01 20.07
N LEU A 173 -2.47 -8.65 18.84
CA LEU A 173 -1.77 -9.04 17.62
C LEU A 173 -0.40 -8.38 17.43
N ALA A 174 -0.16 -7.21 18.04
CA ALA A 174 1.11 -6.50 17.88
C ALA A 174 2.29 -7.34 18.39
N SER A 175 2.07 -8.13 19.45
CA SER A 175 3.08 -9.03 20.02
C SER A 175 3.28 -10.34 19.25
N THR A 176 2.43 -10.62 18.25
CA THR A 176 2.45 -11.88 17.49
C THR A 176 3.03 -11.74 16.09
N VAL A 177 3.41 -10.53 15.67
CA VAL A 177 3.96 -10.23 14.34
C VAL A 177 5.43 -9.82 14.42
N ASP A 178 6.12 -9.85 13.30
CA ASP A 178 7.53 -9.44 13.24
C ASP A 178 7.66 -7.91 13.25
N ILE A 179 6.69 -7.19 12.66
CA ILE A 179 6.65 -5.73 12.61
C ILE A 179 5.23 -5.25 12.92
N ALA A 180 5.08 -4.42 13.96
CA ALA A 180 3.81 -3.77 14.28
C ALA A 180 3.87 -2.28 13.89
N VAL A 181 3.01 -1.89 12.95
CA VAL A 181 2.78 -0.50 12.53
C VAL A 181 1.51 -0.01 13.22
N GLU A 182 1.69 0.69 14.34
CA GLU A 182 0.58 1.15 15.17
C GLU A 182 0.43 2.67 15.08
N ALA A 183 -0.69 3.13 14.54
CA ALA A 183 -1.05 4.53 14.47
C ALA A 183 -2.11 4.87 15.52
N ASP A 184 -1.73 5.45 16.65
CA ASP A 184 -2.68 5.78 17.73
C ASP A 184 -3.68 6.86 17.30
N THR A 185 -4.84 6.45 16.80
CA THR A 185 -5.87 7.40 16.37
C THR A 185 -6.73 7.89 17.53
N GLY A 186 -6.71 7.22 18.68
CA GLY A 186 -7.61 7.48 19.79
C GLY A 186 -9.10 7.30 19.43
N PRO A 187 -10.02 7.87 20.24
CA PRO A 187 -11.46 7.65 20.10
C PRO A 187 -12.04 8.30 18.84
N GLU A 188 -12.96 7.62 18.18
CA GLU A 188 -13.63 8.11 16.97
C GLU A 188 -14.64 9.24 17.27
N ALA A 189 -14.90 10.11 16.28
CA ALA A 189 -15.93 11.16 16.40
C ALA A 189 -17.31 10.57 16.72
N ILE A 190 -17.61 9.42 16.11
CA ILE A 190 -18.72 8.54 16.45
C ILE A 190 -18.12 7.28 17.07
N THR A 191 -18.38 7.04 18.36
CA THR A 191 -17.80 5.93 19.13
C THR A 191 -17.88 4.61 18.36
N GLY A 192 -16.74 3.92 18.21
CA GLY A 192 -16.63 2.62 17.51
C GLY A 192 -16.69 2.68 15.98
N SER A 193 -16.98 3.84 15.36
CA SER A 193 -17.06 3.97 13.90
C SER A 193 -15.67 4.10 13.26
N THR A 194 -14.85 3.06 13.35
CA THR A 194 -13.46 3.01 12.86
C THR A 194 -13.30 3.17 11.34
N ARG A 195 -14.39 3.16 10.57
CA ARG A 195 -14.38 3.54 9.14
C ARG A 195 -14.00 5.01 8.90
N LEU A 196 -13.94 5.83 9.95
CA LEU A 196 -13.63 7.26 9.91
C LEU A 196 -12.12 7.49 10.08
N LYS A 197 -11.68 8.03 11.21
CA LYS A 197 -10.29 8.46 11.44
C LYS A 197 -9.30 7.29 11.34
N ALA A 198 -9.61 6.14 11.93
CA ALA A 198 -8.80 4.92 11.81
C ALA A 198 -8.76 4.41 10.36
N GLY A 199 -9.87 4.48 9.63
CA GLY A 199 -9.93 4.19 8.19
C GLY A 199 -9.05 5.14 7.36
N THR A 200 -9.08 6.43 7.67
CA THR A 200 -8.24 7.46 7.05
C THR A 200 -6.76 7.19 7.30
N ALA A 201 -6.36 6.89 8.54
CA ALA A 201 -5.00 6.51 8.90
C ALA A 201 -4.56 5.21 8.18
N THR A 202 -5.41 4.19 8.18
CA THR A 202 -5.18 2.91 7.49
C THR A 202 -4.95 3.13 6.00
N LYS A 203 -5.80 3.91 5.33
CA LYS A 203 -5.62 4.25 3.90
C LYS A 203 -4.27 4.90 3.66
N ALA A 204 -3.91 5.88 4.49
CA ALA A 204 -2.64 6.59 4.34
C ALA A 204 -1.43 5.64 4.50
N LEU A 205 -1.46 4.74 5.49
CA LEU A 205 -0.39 3.77 5.73
C LEU A 205 -0.27 2.74 4.60
N VAL A 206 -1.38 2.16 4.15
CA VAL A 206 -1.38 1.15 3.09
C VAL A 206 -0.92 1.76 1.76
N ASN A 207 -1.40 2.97 1.40
CA ASN A 207 -0.92 3.66 0.21
C ASN A 207 0.56 4.06 0.32
N ALA A 208 1.01 4.51 1.49
CA ALA A 208 2.41 4.84 1.70
C ALA A 208 3.30 3.59 1.57
N PHE A 209 2.87 2.45 2.12
CA PHE A 209 3.56 1.16 2.00
C PHE A 209 3.72 0.74 0.54
N SER A 210 2.61 0.60 -0.19
CA SER A 210 2.63 0.12 -1.58
C SER A 210 3.40 1.07 -2.49
N THR A 211 3.18 2.39 -2.34
CA THR A 211 3.90 3.40 -3.11
C THR A 211 5.40 3.39 -2.81
N ALA A 212 5.80 3.34 -1.53
CA ALA A 212 7.21 3.29 -1.16
C ALA A 212 7.90 2.03 -1.70
N LEU A 213 7.22 0.87 -1.59
CA LEU A 213 7.72 -0.39 -2.15
C LEU A 213 7.96 -0.27 -3.66
N MET A 214 7.01 0.31 -4.40
CA MET A 214 7.12 0.44 -5.87
C MET A 214 8.14 1.49 -6.30
N VAL A 215 8.22 2.63 -5.61
CA VAL A 215 9.27 3.64 -5.83
C VAL A 215 10.66 3.03 -5.60
N ARG A 216 10.84 2.31 -4.49
CA ARG A 216 12.11 1.66 -4.16
C ARG A 216 12.45 0.49 -5.07
N SER A 217 11.44 -0.13 -5.67
CA SER A 217 11.60 -1.15 -6.72
C SER A 217 11.86 -0.57 -8.11
N GLY A 218 12.06 0.75 -8.24
CA GLY A 218 12.46 1.37 -9.50
C GLY A 218 11.32 1.65 -10.49
N ARG A 219 10.07 1.61 -10.03
CA ARG A 219 8.86 1.74 -10.88
C ARG A 219 8.46 3.18 -11.17
N THR A 220 9.24 4.13 -10.66
CA THR A 220 9.12 5.56 -10.93
C THR A 220 10.46 6.13 -11.40
N TYR A 221 10.42 7.31 -12.01
CA TYR A 221 11.60 8.13 -12.24
C TYR A 221 11.31 9.52 -11.70
N SER A 222 12.11 9.99 -10.73
CA SER A 222 11.73 11.19 -9.97
C SER A 222 10.33 10.97 -9.36
N ASN A 223 9.43 11.95 -9.46
CA ASN A 223 8.02 11.87 -9.12
C ASN A 223 7.12 11.47 -10.31
N LEU A 224 7.69 10.96 -11.41
CA LEU A 224 6.95 10.58 -12.60
C LEU A 224 6.63 9.09 -12.59
N MET A 225 5.38 8.79 -12.94
CA MET A 225 4.87 7.45 -13.20
C MET A 225 5.36 6.99 -14.57
N VAL A 226 6.43 6.19 -14.60
CA VAL A 226 7.09 5.77 -15.86
C VAL A 226 6.76 4.34 -16.27
N ASN A 227 6.16 3.56 -15.37
CA ASN A 227 5.70 2.20 -15.64
C ASN A 227 4.17 2.17 -15.77
N LEU A 228 3.56 3.09 -16.52
CA LEU A 228 2.13 3.05 -16.78
C LEU A 228 1.82 2.15 -17.99
N VAL A 229 0.78 1.32 -17.90
CA VAL A 229 0.35 0.47 -19.02
C VAL A 229 -0.52 1.29 -19.97
N ALA A 230 0.01 1.67 -21.14
CA ALA A 230 -0.72 2.47 -22.11
C ALA A 230 -1.74 1.64 -22.91
N THR A 231 -2.91 1.39 -22.34
CA THR A 231 -3.98 0.60 -22.99
C THR A 231 -4.94 1.41 -23.87
N ASN A 232 -4.82 2.74 -23.90
CA ASN A 232 -5.70 3.62 -24.65
C ASN A 232 -5.01 4.92 -25.09
N GLN A 233 -5.63 5.67 -26.00
CA GLN A 233 -5.08 6.91 -26.56
C GLN A 233 -4.72 7.97 -25.49
N LYS A 234 -5.52 8.09 -24.42
CA LYS A 234 -5.22 8.99 -23.29
C LYS A 234 -3.92 8.59 -22.58
N LEU A 235 -3.69 7.29 -22.40
CA LEU A 235 -2.47 6.79 -21.75
C LEU A 235 -1.24 6.90 -22.66
N HIS A 236 -1.39 6.78 -23.98
CA HIS A 236 -0.32 7.11 -24.93
C HIS A 236 0.07 8.60 -24.87
N ALA A 237 -0.91 9.51 -24.84
CA ALA A 237 -0.65 10.93 -24.66
C ALA A 237 0.02 11.24 -23.31
N ARG A 238 -0.39 10.54 -22.25
CA ARG A 238 0.26 10.62 -20.94
C ARG A 238 1.72 10.15 -20.96
N ALA A 239 2.01 9.04 -21.64
CA ALA A 239 3.37 8.53 -21.79
C ALA A 239 4.29 9.53 -22.50
N ALA A 240 3.83 10.15 -23.60
CA ALA A 240 4.58 11.21 -24.27
C ALA A 240 4.77 12.45 -23.38
N SER A 241 3.75 12.84 -22.60
CA SER A 241 3.85 13.95 -21.65
C SER A 241 4.86 13.67 -20.53
N VAL A 242 4.98 12.42 -20.07
CA VAL A 242 5.99 12.02 -19.08
C VAL A 242 7.40 12.20 -19.63
N ILE A 243 7.65 11.80 -20.88
CA ILE A 243 8.95 12.03 -21.54
C ILE A 243 9.24 13.54 -21.65
N ALA A 244 8.25 14.32 -22.06
CA ALA A 244 8.40 15.78 -22.19
C ALA A 244 8.74 16.44 -20.84
N MET A 245 8.05 16.07 -19.76
CA MET A 245 8.33 16.62 -18.41
C MET A 245 9.74 16.26 -17.92
N ALA A 246 10.25 15.08 -18.28
CA ALA A 246 11.55 14.61 -17.84
C ALA A 246 12.71 15.18 -18.66
N THR A 247 12.50 15.49 -19.95
CA THR A 247 13.55 15.82 -20.91
C THR A 247 13.48 17.25 -21.45
N GLY A 248 12.30 17.89 -21.40
CA GLY A 248 12.04 19.17 -22.05
C GLY A 248 11.83 19.07 -23.57
N LEU A 249 11.80 17.87 -24.15
CA LEU A 249 11.63 17.65 -25.58
C LEU A 249 10.24 18.03 -26.10
N GLY A 250 10.16 18.34 -27.40
CA GLY A 250 8.91 18.66 -28.06
C GLY A 250 7.99 17.43 -28.25
N PRO A 251 6.67 17.64 -28.50
CA PRO A 251 5.71 16.55 -28.65
C PRO A 251 6.07 15.52 -29.74
N ARG A 252 6.65 15.98 -30.86
CA ARG A 252 7.05 15.10 -31.97
C ARG A 252 8.21 14.18 -31.58
N GLU A 253 9.19 14.71 -30.86
CA GLU A 253 10.35 13.95 -30.39
C GLU A 253 9.94 12.93 -29.32
N CYS A 254 9.06 13.32 -28.40
CA CYS A 254 8.51 12.41 -27.39
C CYS A 254 7.71 11.26 -28.04
N ALA A 255 6.88 11.57 -29.04
CA ALA A 255 6.14 10.55 -29.78
C ALA A 255 7.08 9.61 -30.56
N ALA A 256 8.14 10.16 -31.18
CA ALA A 256 9.14 9.38 -31.89
C ALA A 256 9.94 8.45 -30.96
N ALA A 257 10.36 8.95 -29.80
CA ALA A 257 11.05 8.14 -28.78
C ALA A 257 10.16 6.99 -28.28
N LEU A 258 8.89 7.27 -28.00
CA LEU A 258 7.94 6.25 -27.56
C LEU A 258 7.67 5.21 -28.65
N ALA A 259 7.48 5.64 -29.90
CA ALA A 259 7.28 4.74 -31.03
C ALA A 259 8.53 3.87 -31.31
N GLY A 260 9.73 4.46 -31.27
CA GLY A 260 11.00 3.75 -31.44
C GLY A 260 11.25 2.71 -30.34
N ALA A 261 10.73 2.93 -29.13
CA ALA A 261 10.75 1.98 -28.04
C ALA A 261 9.64 0.91 -28.11
N GLY A 262 8.74 0.95 -29.11
CA GLY A 262 7.62 0.02 -29.21
C GLY A 262 6.52 0.27 -28.16
N GLY A 263 6.42 1.50 -27.65
CA GLY A 263 5.47 1.86 -26.58
C GLY A 263 5.98 1.63 -25.16
N ASP A 264 7.18 1.06 -24.99
CA ASP A 264 7.83 0.88 -23.69
C ASP A 264 8.32 2.23 -23.15
N LEU A 265 7.56 2.80 -22.21
CA LEU A 265 7.82 4.13 -21.66
C LEU A 265 9.16 4.22 -20.89
N PRO A 266 9.52 3.29 -19.99
CA PRO A 266 10.84 3.31 -19.35
C PRO A 266 11.99 3.31 -20.36
N VAL A 267 11.91 2.47 -21.41
CA VAL A 267 12.92 2.40 -22.47
C VAL A 267 12.97 3.69 -23.27
N ALA A 268 11.81 4.22 -23.68
CA ALA A 268 11.71 5.48 -24.42
C ALA A 268 12.29 6.65 -23.62
N LEU A 269 12.00 6.70 -22.33
CA LEU A 269 12.48 7.72 -21.42
C LEU A 269 14.00 7.63 -21.25
N LEU A 270 14.54 6.43 -21.03
CA LEU A 270 15.99 6.23 -20.92
C LEU A 270 16.70 6.60 -22.22
N HIS A 271 16.14 6.23 -23.38
CA HIS A 271 16.64 6.62 -24.69
C HIS A 271 16.66 8.15 -24.84
N ALA A 272 15.56 8.82 -24.51
CA ALA A 272 15.44 10.27 -24.63
C ALA A 272 16.38 11.04 -23.66
N LEU A 273 16.62 10.50 -22.46
CA LEU A 273 17.52 11.11 -21.47
C LEU A 273 19.01 10.88 -21.77
N SER A 274 19.37 9.69 -22.28
CA SER A 274 20.77 9.29 -22.48
C SER A 274 21.29 9.51 -23.89
N GLY A 275 20.40 9.63 -24.89
CA GLY A 275 20.75 9.65 -26.31
C GLY A 275 21.24 8.29 -26.86
N ARG A 276 21.24 7.22 -26.05
CA ARG A 276 21.75 5.90 -26.45
C ARG A 276 20.75 5.11 -27.29
N PRO A 277 21.19 4.16 -28.15
CA PRO A 277 20.27 3.33 -28.93
C PRO A 277 19.26 2.55 -28.08
N VAL A 278 18.02 2.42 -28.56
CA VAL A 278 16.91 1.76 -27.86
C VAL A 278 17.27 0.36 -27.34
N GLU A 279 17.97 -0.45 -28.13
CA GLU A 279 18.38 -1.81 -27.70
C GLU A 279 19.38 -1.80 -26.54
N GLU A 280 20.22 -0.78 -26.47
CA GLU A 280 21.12 -0.59 -25.35
C GLU A 280 20.36 -0.17 -24.10
N CYS A 281 19.41 0.76 -24.24
CA CYS A 281 18.50 1.15 -23.15
C CYS A 281 17.69 -0.04 -22.61
N ARG A 282 17.18 -0.91 -23.50
CA ARG A 282 16.49 -2.15 -23.10
C ARG A 282 17.38 -3.07 -22.27
N ARG A 283 18.63 -3.28 -22.68
CA ARG A 283 19.59 -4.09 -21.90
C ARG A 283 19.93 -3.43 -20.57
N GLY A 284 20.18 -2.12 -20.58
CA GLY A 284 20.48 -1.32 -19.39
C GLY A 284 19.38 -1.40 -18.34
N LEU A 285 18.11 -1.23 -18.75
CA LEU A 285 16.96 -1.35 -17.85
C LEU A 285 16.81 -2.74 -17.26
N ARG A 286 16.98 -3.80 -18.06
CA ARG A 286 16.93 -5.18 -17.54
C ARG A 286 18.02 -5.45 -16.49
N ALA A 287 19.20 -4.87 -16.66
CA ALA A 287 20.30 -5.04 -15.72
C ALA A 287 20.16 -4.18 -14.46
N ALA A 288 19.68 -2.93 -14.62
CA ALA A 288 19.66 -1.94 -13.55
C ALA A 288 18.34 -1.88 -12.76
N GLY A 289 17.25 -2.40 -13.33
CA GLY A 289 15.92 -2.44 -12.71
C GLY A 289 15.15 -1.11 -12.67
N SER A 290 15.81 0.03 -12.96
CA SER A 290 15.16 1.34 -13.00
C SER A 290 15.82 2.29 -14.01
N VAL A 291 15.07 3.30 -14.47
CA VAL A 291 15.59 4.34 -15.38
C VAL A 291 16.76 5.09 -14.73
N ARG A 292 16.65 5.45 -13.44
CA ARG A 292 17.70 6.19 -12.74
C ARG A 292 18.99 5.37 -12.59
N ALA A 293 18.88 4.14 -12.11
CA ALA A 293 20.05 3.27 -11.99
C ALA A 293 20.71 2.99 -13.36
N ALA A 294 19.93 2.85 -14.42
CA ALA A 294 20.47 2.66 -15.77
C ALA A 294 21.25 3.90 -16.26
N LEU A 295 20.73 5.11 -16.00
CA LEU A 295 21.44 6.36 -16.32
C LEU A 295 22.76 6.48 -15.56
N ASP A 296 22.76 6.18 -14.26
CA ASP A 296 23.95 6.28 -13.42
C ASP A 296 25.04 5.31 -13.90
N LEU A 297 24.66 4.08 -14.27
CA LEU A 297 25.59 3.08 -14.84
C LEU A 297 26.14 3.50 -16.22
N MET A 298 25.30 4.08 -17.08
CA MET A 298 25.71 4.58 -18.39
C MET A 298 26.70 5.75 -18.24
N ALA A 299 26.40 6.71 -17.36
CA ALA A 299 27.28 7.84 -17.09
C ALA A 299 28.63 7.38 -16.51
N ALA A 300 28.64 6.38 -15.63
CA ALA A 300 29.87 5.80 -15.10
C ALA A 300 30.71 5.06 -16.16
N ALA A 301 30.08 4.52 -17.21
CA ALA A 301 30.76 3.88 -18.32
C ALA A 301 31.39 4.91 -19.28
N ASP A 302 30.75 6.05 -19.50
CA ASP A 302 31.28 7.14 -20.35
C ASP A 302 32.45 7.88 -19.71
N ALA A 303 32.57 7.80 -18.37
CA ALA A 303 33.65 8.42 -17.61
C ALA A 303 34.94 7.56 -17.55
N ARG A 304 34.94 6.35 -18.13
CA ARG A 304 36.08 5.42 -18.16
C ARG A 304 36.73 5.36 -19.53
#